data_AF-A0A662UY07-F1
#
_entry.id   AF-A0A662UY07-F1
#
_cell.length_a   1.000
_cell.length_b   1.000
_cell.length_c   1.000
_cell.angle_alpha   90.00
_cell.angle_beta   90.00
_cell.angle_gamma   90.00
#
_symmetry.space_group_name_H-M   'P 1'
#
loop_
_entity.id
_entity.type
_entity.pdbx_description
1 polymer ?
#
loop_
_entity_poly.entity_id
_entity_poly.type
_entity_poly.pdbx_seq_one_letter_code
_entity_poly.pdbx_strand_id
1 'polypeptide(L)'
;MKMLVKLRPECKHIYITNMEKVINEIRNVMSQAPRLNLRGIGLSPLTQYAVSWLGINVTYLLIKEHGVPILPQDLKVIEELAKRGDVDVVIVVASSITKNSTRLAYGSDVLLELARKYSLSVIYVPSPLIPNSTMSKLIFILDQVRSTAINVSRGVRGINRVGISEITKVTTFLLVLMIFGVLAYIFKMHGKLLNRVTLALLVGGALYSSIVISMSYDVKWVLVFACAGISYGVLSSLVAARRLYFLAGASPHAALLAAVLSIALTSIIGINTYFWALLLGIALLYIAGFMIYRGLDADIATSVFVSLTSALSVIAIYFILTNFRYSADVLSIIVGNPLLISWFDVLFLIALTLAIILPILLTYYENVYIGIDREDAITSGSRLWLYDLITFTALALATVGIIKVVGFVLEHVLILLPGSIAIASSRNSKEALLTSLIISLSMALLGLNMASIFNIAPSGMIGLLLFAIYVMTLILKSK
;
A
#
# COMPACT_ATOMS: atom_id res chain seq x y z
N MET A 1 35.78 -7.86 -31.86
CA MET A 1 36.55 -8.64 -32.84
C MET A 1 38.04 -8.28 -32.83
N LYS A 2 38.43 -7.00 -33.03
CA LYS A 2 39.83 -6.55 -32.91
C LYS A 2 40.53 -7.03 -31.62
N MET A 3 39.78 -7.09 -30.52
CA MET A 3 40.25 -7.60 -29.22
C MET A 3 40.51 -9.13 -29.21
N LEU A 4 39.64 -9.94 -29.82
CA LEU A 4 39.81 -11.41 -29.91
C LEU A 4 40.97 -11.80 -30.82
N VAL A 5 41.13 -11.09 -31.93
CA VAL A 5 42.27 -11.26 -32.85
C VAL A 5 43.58 -10.83 -32.19
N LYS A 6 43.55 -9.81 -31.33
CA LYS A 6 44.71 -9.37 -30.54
C LYS A 6 45.10 -10.38 -29.45
N LEU A 7 44.12 -11.07 -28.86
CA LEU A 7 44.35 -12.10 -27.83
C LEU A 7 44.84 -13.43 -28.40
N ARG A 8 44.37 -13.83 -29.59
CA ARG A 8 44.81 -15.08 -30.26
C ARG A 8 44.92 -14.89 -31.78
N PRO A 9 46.08 -14.43 -32.29
CA PRO A 9 46.26 -14.08 -33.70
C PRO A 9 46.13 -15.29 -34.65
N GLU A 10 46.53 -16.48 -34.20
CA GLU A 10 46.50 -17.73 -34.98
C GLU A 10 45.08 -18.12 -35.42
N CYS A 11 44.06 -17.77 -34.63
CA CYS A 11 42.66 -18.07 -34.92
C CYS A 11 41.93 -16.95 -35.69
N LYS A 12 42.66 -15.94 -36.20
CA LYS A 12 42.07 -14.76 -36.86
C LYS A 12 41.10 -15.13 -37.97
N HIS A 13 41.46 -16.08 -38.84
CA HIS A 13 40.61 -16.49 -39.96
C HIS A 13 39.30 -17.11 -39.45
N ILE A 14 39.36 -17.98 -38.44
CA ILE A 14 38.18 -18.63 -37.83
C ILE A 14 37.24 -17.58 -37.23
N TYR A 15 37.78 -16.57 -36.54
CA TYR A 15 36.96 -15.48 -35.97
C TYR A 15 36.27 -14.64 -37.04
N ILE A 16 36.96 -14.34 -38.15
CA ILE A 16 36.37 -13.60 -39.29
C ILE A 16 35.26 -14.43 -39.93
N THR A 17 35.52 -15.68 -40.28
CA THR A 17 34.55 -16.55 -40.96
C THR A 17 33.30 -16.78 -40.09
N ASN A 18 33.47 -17.02 -38.79
CA ASN A 18 32.33 -17.18 -37.88
C ASN A 18 31.54 -15.87 -37.71
N MET A 19 32.21 -14.72 -37.68
CA MET A 19 31.55 -13.42 -37.63
C MET A 19 30.71 -13.18 -38.89
N GLU A 20 31.26 -13.43 -40.07
CA GLU A 20 30.53 -13.29 -41.34
C GLU A 20 29.32 -14.21 -41.40
N LYS A 21 29.46 -15.46 -40.91
CA LYS A 21 28.34 -16.40 -40.80
C LYS A 21 27.22 -15.84 -39.91
N VAL A 22 27.54 -15.35 -38.72
CA VAL A 22 26.55 -14.75 -37.81
C VAL A 22 25.92 -13.49 -38.39
N ILE A 23 26.69 -12.62 -39.04
CA ILE A 23 26.17 -11.42 -39.70
C ILE A 23 25.17 -11.79 -40.81
N ASN A 24 25.49 -12.79 -41.62
CA ASN A 24 24.60 -13.27 -42.67
C ASN A 24 23.32 -13.87 -42.11
N GLU A 25 23.41 -14.65 -41.02
CA GLU A 25 22.23 -15.19 -40.32
C GLU A 25 21.35 -14.07 -39.76
N ILE A 26 21.92 -13.05 -39.10
CA ILE A 26 21.18 -11.88 -38.60
C ILE A 26 20.52 -11.12 -39.75
N ARG A 27 21.26 -10.87 -40.84
CA ARG A 27 20.72 -10.16 -42.02
C ARG A 27 19.54 -10.90 -42.63
N ASN A 28 19.61 -12.24 -42.69
CA ASN A 28 18.52 -13.07 -43.18
C ASN A 28 17.30 -13.03 -42.26
N VAL A 29 17.49 -13.03 -40.93
CA VAL A 29 16.38 -12.88 -39.97
C VAL A 29 15.73 -11.50 -40.10
N MET A 30 16.52 -10.44 -40.25
CA MET A 30 16.01 -9.07 -40.38
C MET A 30 15.31 -8.81 -41.71
N SER A 31 15.80 -9.35 -42.83
CA SER A 31 15.13 -9.20 -44.14
C SER A 31 13.77 -9.90 -44.19
N GLN A 32 13.60 -10.92 -43.35
CA GLN A 32 12.42 -11.75 -43.23
C GLN A 32 11.40 -11.27 -42.20
N ALA A 33 11.73 -10.20 -41.48
CA ALA A 33 10.97 -9.65 -40.37
C ALA A 33 9.83 -8.74 -40.85
N PRO A 34 8.56 -8.99 -40.46
CA PRO A 34 7.49 -8.05 -40.73
C PRO A 34 7.69 -6.79 -39.87
N ARG A 35 7.41 -5.61 -40.44
CA ARG A 35 7.31 -4.35 -39.67
C ARG A 35 5.88 -4.16 -39.20
N LEU A 36 5.61 -4.60 -37.98
CA LEU A 36 4.33 -4.53 -37.33
C LEU A 36 4.26 -3.23 -36.55
N ASN A 37 3.57 -2.21 -37.08
CA ASN A 37 3.37 -0.92 -36.41
C ASN A 37 2.32 -1.07 -35.29
N LEU A 38 2.65 -1.86 -34.26
CA LEU A 38 1.77 -2.25 -33.17
C LEU A 38 2.22 -1.63 -31.85
N ARG A 39 1.26 -1.33 -31.00
CA ARG A 39 1.49 -0.88 -29.63
C ARG A 39 1.41 -2.08 -28.69
N GLY A 40 2.41 -2.24 -27.82
CA GLY A 40 2.54 -3.40 -26.96
C GLY A 40 2.68 -3.08 -25.48
N ILE A 41 2.16 -3.94 -24.60
CA ILE A 41 2.51 -3.95 -23.18
C ILE A 41 3.61 -4.98 -22.94
N GLY A 42 4.72 -4.55 -22.33
CA GLY A 42 5.84 -5.41 -22.00
C GLY A 42 5.87 -5.82 -20.53
N LEU A 43 6.35 -7.03 -20.23
CA LEU A 43 6.56 -7.46 -18.85
C LEU A 43 7.67 -6.66 -18.15
N SER A 44 8.80 -6.46 -18.81
CA SER A 44 10.02 -5.88 -18.22
C SER A 44 10.86 -5.17 -19.30
N PRO A 45 11.87 -4.35 -18.96
CA PRO A 45 12.68 -3.64 -19.96
C PRO A 45 13.29 -4.56 -21.02
N LEU A 46 13.56 -5.82 -20.67
CA LEU A 46 14.04 -6.86 -21.60
C LEU A 46 13.08 -7.08 -22.78
N THR A 47 11.77 -6.98 -22.55
CA THR A 47 10.77 -7.19 -23.60
C THR A 47 10.84 -6.12 -24.67
N GLN A 48 11.15 -4.87 -24.31
CA GLN A 48 11.28 -3.76 -25.27
C GLN A 48 12.43 -4.00 -26.26
N TYR A 49 13.59 -4.44 -25.76
CA TYR A 49 14.73 -4.76 -26.62
C TYR A 49 14.48 -5.99 -27.51
N ALA A 50 13.68 -6.94 -27.03
CA ALA A 50 13.41 -8.18 -27.75
C ALA A 50 12.48 -8.02 -28.95
N VAL A 51 11.61 -7.00 -28.99
CA VAL A 51 10.58 -6.85 -30.04
C VAL A 51 10.68 -5.56 -30.85
N SER A 52 11.50 -4.58 -30.43
CA SER A 52 11.58 -3.27 -31.11
C SER A 52 11.96 -3.36 -32.59
N TRP A 53 12.81 -4.32 -32.95
CA TRP A 53 13.26 -4.58 -34.33
C TRP A 53 12.13 -5.08 -35.25
N LEU A 54 11.01 -5.53 -34.69
CA LEU A 54 9.80 -5.91 -35.42
C LEU A 54 8.83 -4.73 -35.65
N GLY A 55 9.19 -3.51 -35.20
CA GLY A 55 8.32 -2.33 -35.28
C GLY A 55 7.29 -2.22 -34.15
N ILE A 56 7.32 -3.13 -33.17
CA ILE A 56 6.41 -3.12 -32.02
C ILE A 56 6.92 -2.09 -31.00
N ASN A 57 6.11 -1.06 -30.74
CA ASN A 57 6.44 -0.03 -29.77
C ASN A 57 5.83 -0.37 -28.41
N VAL A 58 6.68 -0.58 -27.39
CA VAL A 58 6.23 -0.91 -26.04
C VAL A 58 5.79 0.37 -25.33
N THR A 59 4.48 0.56 -25.16
CA THR A 59 3.91 1.78 -24.56
C THR A 59 3.97 1.77 -23.04
N TYR A 60 3.95 0.58 -22.43
CA TYR A 60 3.98 0.43 -20.99
C TYR A 60 4.70 -0.85 -20.56
N LEU A 61 5.40 -0.77 -19.42
CA LEU A 61 6.10 -1.89 -18.80
C LEU A 61 5.45 -2.23 -17.46
N LEU A 62 5.04 -3.50 -17.28
CA LEU A 62 4.48 -3.98 -16.01
C LEU A 62 5.50 -3.90 -14.87
N ILE A 63 6.76 -4.22 -15.17
CA ILE A 63 7.90 -4.10 -14.28
C ILE A 63 8.81 -3.05 -14.89
N LYS A 64 8.84 -1.85 -14.31
CA LYS A 64 9.62 -0.71 -14.85
C LYS A 64 11.12 -0.92 -14.67
N GLU A 65 11.53 -1.55 -13.57
CA GLU A 65 12.94 -1.81 -13.25
C GLU A 65 13.12 -3.19 -12.61
N HIS A 66 14.32 -3.74 -12.72
CA HIS A 66 14.61 -5.08 -12.23
C HIS A 66 14.50 -5.12 -10.70
N GLY A 67 13.66 -6.01 -10.16
CA GLY A 67 13.43 -6.15 -8.72
C GLY A 67 12.33 -5.24 -8.15
N VAL A 68 11.74 -4.35 -8.95
CA VAL A 68 10.55 -3.58 -8.55
C VAL A 68 9.32 -4.48 -8.66
N PRO A 69 8.52 -4.62 -7.60
CA PRO A 69 7.29 -5.42 -7.64
C PRO A 69 6.27 -4.78 -8.59
N ILE A 70 5.29 -5.57 -9.03
CA ILE A 70 4.23 -5.08 -9.90
C ILE A 70 3.28 -4.21 -9.06
N LEU A 71 3.17 -2.92 -9.37
CA LEU A 71 2.23 -2.04 -8.67
C LEU A 71 0.79 -2.24 -9.21
N PRO A 72 -0.24 -2.25 -8.36
CA PRO A 72 -1.64 -2.27 -8.80
C PRO A 72 -2.05 -1.07 -9.66
N GLN A 73 -1.38 0.07 -9.48
CA GLN A 73 -1.57 1.24 -10.34
C GLN A 73 -1.11 0.96 -11.77
N ASP A 74 0.03 0.27 -11.91
CA ASP A 74 0.56 -0.14 -13.21
C ASP A 74 -0.42 -1.10 -13.90
N LEU A 75 -1.05 -2.01 -13.14
CA LEU A 75 -2.12 -2.89 -13.64
C LEU A 75 -3.38 -2.13 -14.08
N LYS A 76 -3.82 -1.12 -13.31
CA LYS A 76 -4.96 -0.27 -13.71
C LYS A 76 -4.67 0.50 -15.00
N VAL A 77 -3.46 1.05 -15.14
CA VAL A 77 -3.05 1.77 -16.36
C VAL A 77 -3.05 0.82 -17.55
N ILE A 78 -2.45 -0.36 -17.41
CA ILE A 78 -2.42 -1.40 -18.44
C ILE A 78 -3.84 -1.86 -18.81
N GLU A 79 -4.71 -2.05 -17.82
CA GLU A 79 -6.11 -2.42 -18.05
C GLU A 79 -6.91 -1.31 -18.74
N GLU A 80 -6.70 -0.04 -18.38
CA GLU A 80 -7.29 1.09 -19.10
C GLU A 80 -6.80 1.19 -20.54
N LEU A 81 -5.50 1.01 -20.77
CA LEU A 81 -4.91 1.00 -22.11
C LEU A 81 -5.50 -0.12 -22.97
N ALA A 82 -5.70 -1.30 -22.39
CA ALA A 82 -6.37 -2.42 -23.07
C ALA A 82 -7.85 -2.14 -23.34
N LYS A 83 -8.59 -1.58 -22.36
CA LYS A 83 -10.01 -1.19 -22.52
C LYS A 83 -10.22 -0.15 -23.61
N ARG A 84 -9.30 0.81 -23.74
CA ARG A 84 -9.36 1.89 -24.75
C ARG A 84 -8.98 1.42 -26.15
N GLY A 85 -8.43 0.21 -26.29
CA GLY A 85 -7.89 -0.28 -27.57
C GLY A 85 -6.58 0.43 -27.97
N ASP A 86 -5.85 0.96 -26.99
CA ASP A 86 -4.57 1.65 -27.22
C ASP A 86 -3.37 0.69 -27.33
N VAL A 87 -3.60 -0.60 -27.13
CA VAL A 87 -2.59 -1.66 -27.17
C VAL A 87 -3.15 -2.84 -27.97
N ASP A 88 -2.31 -3.38 -28.85
CA ASP A 88 -2.65 -4.44 -29.79
C ASP A 88 -2.07 -5.80 -29.34
N VAL A 89 -0.97 -5.78 -28.58
CA VAL A 89 -0.18 -6.96 -28.22
C VAL A 89 0.31 -6.93 -26.77
N VAL A 90 0.40 -8.09 -26.15
CA VAL A 90 1.02 -8.29 -24.84
C VAL A 90 2.27 -9.16 -24.97
N ILE A 91 3.38 -8.72 -24.37
CA ILE A 91 4.68 -9.36 -24.50
C ILE A 91 5.09 -9.93 -23.14
N VAL A 92 5.15 -11.26 -23.07
CA VAL A 92 5.43 -12.02 -21.85
C VAL A 92 6.79 -12.70 -21.93
N VAL A 93 7.39 -13.00 -20.78
CA VAL A 93 8.73 -13.62 -20.73
C VAL A 93 8.62 -15.09 -20.32
N ALA A 94 9.16 -15.98 -21.16
CA ALA A 94 9.27 -17.39 -20.85
C ALA A 94 10.57 -17.67 -20.07
N SER A 95 10.45 -18.30 -18.90
CA SER A 95 11.56 -18.73 -18.05
C SER A 95 12.10 -20.11 -18.41
N SER A 96 11.28 -20.97 -19.04
CA SER A 96 11.70 -22.25 -19.64
C SER A 96 10.79 -22.62 -20.81
N ILE A 97 11.37 -23.17 -21.88
CA ILE A 97 10.65 -23.61 -23.09
C ILE A 97 10.99 -25.08 -23.30
N THR A 98 10.02 -25.98 -23.03
CA THR A 98 10.11 -27.41 -23.33
C THR A 98 9.04 -27.78 -24.36
N LYS A 99 9.21 -28.89 -25.10
CA LYS A 99 8.25 -29.33 -26.14
C LYS A 99 6.80 -29.43 -25.64
N ASN A 100 6.58 -29.64 -24.33
CA ASN A 100 5.26 -29.86 -23.74
C ASN A 100 4.84 -28.79 -22.71
N SER A 101 5.72 -27.85 -22.31
CA SER A 101 5.35 -26.80 -21.34
C SER A 101 6.25 -25.56 -21.44
N THR A 102 5.62 -24.39 -21.37
CA THR A 102 6.28 -23.09 -21.21
C THR A 102 6.09 -22.61 -19.78
N ARG A 103 7.19 -22.52 -19.01
CA ARG A 103 7.16 -21.83 -17.71
C ARG A 103 7.40 -20.35 -17.94
N LEU A 104 6.64 -19.53 -17.23
CA LEU A 104 6.64 -18.08 -17.39
C LEU A 104 7.43 -17.40 -16.27
N ALA A 105 7.86 -16.16 -16.51
CA ALA A 105 8.48 -15.33 -15.49
C ALA A 105 7.39 -14.68 -14.61
N TYR A 106 7.74 -14.37 -13.36
CA TYR A 106 6.87 -13.66 -12.42
C TYR A 106 6.23 -12.43 -13.07
N GLY A 107 4.90 -12.30 -12.96
CA GLY A 107 4.10 -11.23 -13.58
C GLY A 107 3.56 -11.52 -14.98
N SER A 108 4.09 -12.54 -15.68
CA SER A 108 3.61 -12.91 -17.01
C SER A 108 2.18 -13.47 -17.00
N ASP A 109 1.80 -14.16 -15.92
CA ASP A 109 0.46 -14.74 -15.79
C ASP A 109 -0.63 -13.66 -15.75
N VAL A 110 -0.33 -12.53 -15.12
CA VAL A 110 -1.23 -11.37 -15.04
C VAL A 110 -1.45 -10.74 -16.41
N LEU A 111 -0.37 -10.62 -17.19
CA LEU A 111 -0.43 -10.15 -18.58
C LEU A 111 -1.18 -11.11 -19.50
N LEU A 112 -1.06 -12.42 -19.28
CA LEU A 112 -1.83 -13.43 -20.03
C LEU A 112 -3.32 -13.42 -19.70
N GLU A 113 -3.68 -13.19 -18.44
CA GLU A 113 -5.07 -13.05 -18.03
C GLU A 113 -5.71 -11.81 -18.65
N LEU A 114 -4.96 -10.70 -18.66
CA LEU A 114 -5.37 -9.45 -19.30
C LEU A 114 -5.52 -9.60 -20.82
N ALA A 115 -4.58 -10.32 -21.47
CA ALA A 115 -4.68 -10.62 -22.89
C ALA A 115 -5.91 -11.47 -23.22
N ARG A 116 -6.24 -12.48 -22.38
CA ARG A 116 -7.47 -13.27 -22.53
C ARG A 116 -8.73 -12.43 -22.33
N LYS A 117 -8.74 -11.55 -21.34
CA LYS A 117 -9.89 -10.68 -21.01
C LYS A 117 -10.23 -9.70 -22.13
N TYR A 118 -9.22 -9.14 -22.79
CA TYR A 118 -9.39 -8.12 -23.85
C TYR A 118 -9.10 -8.64 -25.27
N SER A 119 -8.97 -9.96 -25.44
CA SER A 119 -8.67 -10.60 -26.73
C SER A 119 -7.43 -10.02 -27.44
N LEU A 120 -6.38 -9.70 -26.67
CA LEU A 120 -5.12 -9.19 -27.20
C LEU A 120 -4.21 -10.33 -27.67
N SER A 121 -3.42 -10.08 -28.71
CA SER A 121 -2.43 -11.04 -29.17
C SER A 121 -1.26 -11.16 -28.20
N VAL A 122 -0.67 -12.35 -28.04
CA VAL A 122 0.42 -12.59 -27.09
C VAL A 122 1.70 -12.98 -27.82
N ILE A 123 2.82 -12.34 -27.46
CA ILE A 123 4.16 -12.69 -27.93
C ILE A 123 5.00 -13.19 -26.75
N TYR A 124 5.56 -14.39 -26.89
CA TYR A 124 6.44 -15.00 -25.90
C TYR A 124 7.91 -14.68 -26.22
N VAL A 125 8.58 -14.02 -25.29
CA VAL A 125 10.02 -13.69 -25.36
C VAL A 125 10.81 -14.66 -24.48
N PRO A 126 11.77 -15.42 -25.02
CA PRO A 126 12.61 -16.30 -24.22
C PRO A 126 13.53 -15.51 -23.29
N SER A 127 13.62 -15.92 -22.02
CA SER A 127 14.55 -15.32 -21.06
C SER A 127 16.01 -15.47 -21.54
N PRO A 128 16.87 -14.45 -21.30
CA PRO A 128 18.31 -14.55 -21.53
C PRO A 128 18.96 -15.73 -20.81
N LEU A 129 18.40 -16.17 -19.68
CA LEU A 129 18.91 -17.26 -18.84
C LEU A 129 18.66 -18.66 -19.42
N ILE A 130 17.81 -18.79 -20.44
CA ILE A 130 17.61 -20.06 -21.14
C ILE A 130 18.90 -20.39 -21.91
N PRO A 131 19.46 -21.62 -21.82
CA PRO A 131 20.77 -21.99 -22.39
C PRO A 131 20.84 -22.03 -23.94
N ASN A 132 19.84 -21.48 -24.62
CA ASN A 132 19.75 -21.43 -26.07
C ASN A 132 20.53 -20.23 -26.65
N SER A 133 20.99 -20.34 -27.90
CA SER A 133 21.68 -19.25 -28.58
C SER A 133 20.74 -18.05 -28.80
N THR A 134 21.28 -16.83 -28.77
CA THR A 134 20.50 -15.60 -29.04
C THR A 134 19.80 -15.66 -30.39
N MET A 135 20.45 -16.26 -31.40
CA MET A 135 19.85 -16.47 -32.73
C MET A 135 18.62 -17.36 -32.70
N SER A 136 18.66 -18.48 -31.98
CA SER A 136 17.50 -19.35 -31.85
C SER A 136 16.33 -18.66 -31.12
N LYS A 137 16.62 -17.75 -30.17
CA LYS A 137 15.61 -16.94 -29.48
C LYS A 137 14.97 -15.92 -30.43
N LEU A 138 15.75 -15.27 -31.30
CA LEU A 138 15.23 -14.34 -32.31
C LEU A 138 14.35 -15.04 -33.34
N ILE A 139 14.76 -16.22 -33.81
CA ILE A 139 13.97 -17.05 -34.74
C ILE A 139 12.65 -17.47 -34.10
N PHE A 140 12.67 -17.85 -32.81
CA PHE A 140 11.46 -18.21 -32.06
C PHE A 140 10.45 -17.04 -31.95
N ILE A 141 10.93 -15.81 -31.77
CA ILE A 141 10.06 -14.62 -31.77
C ILE A 141 9.52 -14.37 -33.19
N LEU A 142 10.36 -14.47 -34.22
CA LEU A 142 9.97 -14.26 -35.61
C LEU A 142 8.85 -15.21 -36.07
N ASP A 143 8.96 -16.49 -35.70
CA ASP A 143 7.99 -17.53 -36.07
C ASP A 143 6.59 -17.28 -35.47
N GLN A 144 6.54 -16.88 -34.19
CA GLN A 144 5.30 -16.48 -33.52
C GLN A 144 4.64 -15.27 -34.18
N VAL A 145 5.44 -14.31 -34.58
CA VAL A 145 4.96 -13.05 -35.13
C VAL A 145 4.38 -13.25 -36.52
N ARG A 146 4.96 -14.17 -37.31
CA ARG A 146 4.43 -14.58 -38.62
C ARG A 146 3.07 -15.26 -38.53
N SER A 147 2.85 -16.12 -37.53
CA SER A 147 1.56 -16.78 -37.33
C SER A 147 0.49 -15.83 -36.80
N THR A 148 0.88 -14.76 -36.08
CA THR A 148 -0.03 -13.80 -35.45
C THR A 148 -0.44 -12.63 -36.38
N ALA A 149 0.42 -12.25 -37.33
CA ALA A 149 0.20 -11.11 -38.24
C ALA A 149 -1.05 -11.23 -39.14
N ILE A 150 -1.64 -12.42 -39.28
CA ILE A 150 -2.84 -12.66 -40.11
C ILE A 150 -4.13 -12.11 -39.45
N ASN A 151 -4.15 -11.89 -38.13
CA ASN A 151 -5.36 -11.51 -37.39
C ASN A 151 -5.49 -10.01 -37.05
N VAL A 152 -4.40 -9.23 -37.12
CA VAL A 152 -4.35 -7.86 -36.55
C VAL A 152 -4.85 -6.77 -37.53
N SER A 153 -5.03 -7.09 -38.82
CA SER A 153 -5.35 -6.10 -39.87
C SER A 153 -6.76 -5.48 -39.85
N ARG A 154 -7.64 -5.77 -38.87
CA ARG A 154 -9.06 -5.36 -38.92
C ARG A 154 -9.58 -4.44 -37.83
N GLY A 155 -8.79 -4.09 -36.82
CA GLY A 155 -9.23 -3.14 -35.80
C GLY A 155 -8.14 -2.13 -35.53
N VAL A 156 -8.41 -0.85 -35.81
CA VAL A 156 -8.03 0.32 -34.99
C VAL A 156 -8.11 1.60 -35.85
N ARG A 157 -9.12 2.42 -35.56
CA ARG A 157 -9.04 3.88 -35.63
C ARG A 157 -9.63 4.41 -34.33
N GLY A 158 -8.78 4.99 -33.50
CA GLY A 158 -9.17 5.68 -32.27
C GLY A 158 -8.00 6.53 -31.79
N ILE A 159 -8.20 7.85 -31.77
CA ILE A 159 -7.19 8.90 -31.70
C ILE A 159 -6.86 9.27 -30.24
N ASN A 160 -5.58 9.51 -29.98
CA ASN A 160 -5.04 10.13 -28.76
C ASN A 160 -5.76 11.43 -28.37
N ARG A 161 -6.14 11.56 -27.09
CA ARG A 161 -6.24 12.86 -26.40
C ARG A 161 -5.56 12.77 -25.03
N VAL A 162 -4.35 13.31 -24.96
CA VAL A 162 -3.73 13.78 -23.72
C VAL A 162 -4.30 15.18 -23.47
N GLY A 163 -4.97 15.42 -22.34
CA GLY A 163 -5.51 16.75 -22.07
C GLY A 163 -6.17 16.93 -20.71
N ILE A 164 -5.72 17.96 -20.01
CA ILE A 164 -6.52 18.81 -19.09
C ILE A 164 -6.87 18.22 -17.71
N SER A 165 -6.96 16.89 -17.54
CA SER A 165 -7.43 16.28 -16.27
C SER A 165 -6.51 16.50 -15.06
N GLU A 166 -5.19 16.44 -15.23
CA GLU A 166 -4.24 16.49 -14.10
C GLU A 166 -4.13 17.89 -13.49
N ILE A 167 -4.17 18.94 -14.32
CA ILE A 167 -4.17 20.33 -13.84
C ILE A 167 -5.50 20.65 -13.13
N THR A 168 -6.63 20.12 -13.63
CA THR A 168 -7.92 20.26 -12.95
C THR A 168 -7.99 19.52 -11.61
N LYS A 169 -7.28 18.39 -11.46
CA LYS A 169 -7.21 17.65 -10.19
C LYS A 169 -6.39 18.38 -9.12
N VAL A 170 -5.24 18.95 -9.48
CA VAL A 170 -4.41 19.72 -8.54
C VAL A 170 -5.11 21.02 -8.13
N THR A 171 -5.77 21.71 -9.07
CA THR A 171 -6.51 22.93 -8.77
C THR A 171 -7.76 22.66 -7.92
N THR A 172 -8.52 21.59 -8.18
CA THR A 172 -9.66 21.21 -7.34
C THR A 172 -9.25 20.77 -5.92
N PHE A 173 -8.13 20.08 -5.77
CA PHE A 173 -7.58 19.75 -4.44
C PHE A 173 -7.21 21.02 -3.64
N LEU A 174 -6.51 21.96 -4.28
CA LEU A 174 -6.20 23.27 -3.68
C LEU A 174 -7.47 24.07 -3.37
N LEU A 175 -8.50 23.95 -4.21
CA LEU A 175 -9.78 24.64 -4.04
C LEU A 175 -10.60 24.01 -2.89
N VAL A 176 -10.56 22.70 -2.67
CA VAL A 176 -11.16 22.05 -1.49
C VAL A 176 -10.43 22.50 -0.22
N LEU A 177 -9.09 22.50 -0.20
CA LEU A 177 -8.29 23.03 0.92
C LEU A 177 -8.59 24.50 1.18
N MET A 178 -8.74 25.30 0.11
CA MET A 178 -9.08 26.71 0.22
C MET A 178 -10.54 26.90 0.68
N ILE A 179 -11.50 26.08 0.25
CA ILE A 179 -12.89 26.10 0.74
C ILE A 179 -12.92 25.74 2.22
N PHE A 180 -12.20 24.72 2.66
CA PHE A 180 -12.09 24.38 4.08
C PHE A 180 -11.43 25.51 4.89
N GLY A 181 -10.38 26.14 4.35
CA GLY A 181 -9.71 27.30 4.96
C GLY A 181 -10.59 28.57 5.00
N VAL A 182 -11.36 28.83 3.94
CA VAL A 182 -12.26 29.98 3.82
C VAL A 182 -13.51 29.78 4.66
N LEU A 183 -14.08 28.57 4.73
CA LEU A 183 -15.10 28.22 5.72
C LEU A 183 -14.57 28.50 7.13
N ALA A 184 -13.39 27.98 7.48
CA ALA A 184 -12.80 28.21 8.79
C ALA A 184 -12.59 29.71 9.10
N TYR A 185 -12.21 30.52 8.09
CA TYR A 185 -12.05 31.96 8.23
C TYR A 185 -13.38 32.73 8.37
N ILE A 186 -14.38 32.41 7.54
CA ILE A 186 -15.72 33.03 7.60
C ILE A 186 -16.42 32.66 8.91
N PHE A 187 -16.21 31.44 9.42
CA PHE A 187 -16.78 31.02 10.70
C PHE A 187 -16.07 31.63 11.91
N LYS A 188 -14.80 32.04 11.79
CA LYS A 188 -14.11 32.86 12.82
C LYS A 188 -14.78 34.23 13.02
N MET A 189 -15.46 34.75 11.99
CA MET A 189 -16.16 36.05 12.04
C MET A 189 -17.55 36.00 12.71
N HIS A 190 -18.28 34.87 12.67
CA HIS A 190 -19.65 34.77 13.22
C HIS A 190 -19.69 33.89 14.50
N GLY A 191 -19.83 34.53 15.65
CA GLY A 191 -19.47 34.00 16.97
C GLY A 191 -20.34 32.89 17.61
N LYS A 192 -19.62 32.08 18.41
CA LYS A 192 -19.94 31.29 19.64
C LYS A 192 -21.13 30.33 19.72
N LEU A 193 -22.26 30.49 19.03
CA LEU A 193 -23.35 29.49 19.09
C LEU A 193 -23.22 28.41 17.99
N LEU A 194 -22.39 28.67 16.99
CA LEU A 194 -22.37 27.99 15.70
C LEU A 194 -21.12 27.11 15.50
N ASN A 195 -20.52 26.57 16.57
CA ASN A 195 -19.27 25.80 16.46
C ASN A 195 -19.47 24.27 16.57
N ARG A 196 -20.46 23.83 17.37
CA ARG A 196 -20.75 22.39 17.56
C ARG A 196 -21.72 21.84 16.54
N VAL A 197 -22.79 22.57 16.27
CA VAL A 197 -23.79 22.18 15.26
C VAL A 197 -23.14 22.15 13.87
N THR A 198 -22.18 23.03 13.60
CA THR A 198 -21.43 23.09 12.35
C THR A 198 -20.41 21.96 12.21
N LEU A 199 -19.65 21.65 13.27
CA LEU A 199 -18.74 20.50 13.25
C LEU A 199 -19.53 19.20 13.10
N ALA A 200 -20.69 19.08 13.79
CA ALA A 200 -21.60 17.95 13.63
C ALA A 200 -22.22 17.88 12.23
N LEU A 201 -22.60 19.01 11.60
CA LEU A 201 -23.10 19.06 10.23
C LEU A 201 -22.02 18.75 9.18
N LEU A 202 -20.79 19.25 9.38
CA LEU A 202 -19.65 18.96 8.51
C LEU A 202 -19.28 17.48 8.57
N VAL A 203 -19.16 16.94 9.77
CA VAL A 203 -18.83 15.53 9.99
C VAL A 203 -19.99 14.62 9.59
N GLY A 204 -21.24 15.00 9.85
CA GLY A 204 -22.43 14.28 9.42
C GLY A 204 -22.63 14.30 7.90
N GLY A 205 -22.37 15.43 7.25
CA GLY A 205 -22.38 15.57 5.78
C GLY A 205 -21.24 14.79 5.13
N ALA A 206 -20.06 14.79 5.75
CA ALA A 206 -18.94 13.94 5.40
C ALA A 206 -19.28 12.44 5.49
N LEU A 207 -19.97 12.00 6.56
CA LEU A 207 -20.44 10.62 6.70
C LEU A 207 -21.47 10.26 5.64
N TYR A 208 -22.49 11.09 5.46
CA TYR A 208 -23.53 10.80 4.49
C TYR A 208 -22.97 10.72 3.06
N SER A 209 -22.17 11.71 2.65
CA SER A 209 -21.52 11.71 1.34
C SER A 209 -20.57 10.53 1.17
N SER A 210 -19.80 10.18 2.21
CA SER A 210 -18.91 9.03 2.15
C SER A 210 -19.66 7.70 2.03
N ILE A 211 -20.76 7.49 2.77
CA ILE A 211 -21.58 6.27 2.69
C ILE A 211 -22.20 6.10 1.30
N VAL A 212 -22.79 7.17 0.75
CA VAL A 212 -23.45 7.13 -0.58
C VAL A 212 -22.44 6.83 -1.69
N ILE A 213 -21.27 7.46 -1.66
CA ILE A 213 -20.24 7.27 -2.70
C ILE A 213 -19.53 5.91 -2.51
N SER A 214 -19.39 5.45 -1.27
CA SER A 214 -18.78 4.16 -0.95
C SER A 214 -19.55 2.96 -1.52
N MET A 215 -20.85 3.10 -1.82
CA MET A 215 -21.64 2.07 -2.53
C MET A 215 -21.17 1.81 -3.97
N SER A 216 -20.33 2.69 -4.54
CA SER A 216 -19.79 2.55 -5.90
C SER A 216 -18.46 1.80 -5.98
N TYR A 217 -17.83 1.50 -4.84
CA TYR A 217 -16.53 0.83 -4.76
C TYR A 217 -16.65 -0.63 -4.30
N ASP A 218 -15.58 -1.40 -4.47
CA ASP A 218 -15.50 -2.77 -3.97
C ASP A 218 -15.80 -2.84 -2.47
N VAL A 219 -16.79 -3.65 -2.09
CA VAL A 219 -17.31 -3.78 -0.72
C VAL A 219 -16.18 -4.10 0.29
N LYS A 220 -15.16 -4.84 -0.15
CA LYS A 220 -14.00 -5.19 0.68
C LYS A 220 -13.26 -3.97 1.21
N TRP A 221 -13.00 -2.98 0.34
CA TRP A 221 -12.21 -1.81 0.73
C TRP A 221 -12.96 -0.96 1.74
N VAL A 222 -14.27 -0.83 1.53
CA VAL A 222 -15.18 -0.11 2.42
C VAL A 222 -15.18 -0.74 3.81
N LEU A 223 -15.38 -2.06 3.89
CA LEU A 223 -15.40 -2.80 5.15
C LEU A 223 -14.09 -2.65 5.93
N VAL A 224 -12.98 -2.73 5.22
CA VAL A 224 -11.64 -2.64 5.80
C VAL A 224 -11.37 -1.26 6.39
N PHE A 225 -11.64 -0.19 5.64
CA PHE A 225 -11.46 1.17 6.14
C PHE A 225 -12.47 1.53 7.23
N ALA A 226 -13.67 0.97 7.20
CA ALA A 226 -14.63 1.08 8.30
C ALA A 226 -14.09 0.39 9.56
N CYS A 227 -13.58 -0.84 9.45
CA CYS A 227 -12.98 -1.57 10.58
C CYS A 227 -11.79 -0.81 11.18
N ALA A 228 -10.89 -0.30 10.33
CA ALA A 228 -9.77 0.53 10.77
C ALA A 228 -10.24 1.83 11.44
N GLY A 229 -11.19 2.54 10.83
CA GLY A 229 -11.76 3.78 11.36
C GLY A 229 -12.40 3.59 12.73
N ILE A 230 -13.16 2.51 12.93
CA ILE A 230 -13.79 2.20 14.22
C ILE A 230 -12.74 1.81 15.25
N SER A 231 -11.81 0.89 14.93
CA SER A 231 -10.75 0.44 15.86
C SER A 231 -9.90 1.61 16.35
N TYR A 232 -9.34 2.41 15.44
CA TYR A 232 -8.51 3.55 15.81
C TYR A 232 -9.33 4.70 16.41
N GLY A 233 -10.60 4.88 16.02
CA GLY A 233 -11.46 5.89 16.62
C GLY A 233 -11.71 5.65 18.11
N VAL A 234 -11.98 4.39 18.48
CA VAL A 234 -12.15 3.99 19.89
C VAL A 234 -10.82 4.08 20.64
N LEU A 235 -9.75 3.52 20.08
CA LEU A 235 -8.43 3.52 20.71
C LEU A 235 -7.86 4.93 20.88
N SER A 236 -8.04 5.81 19.90
CA SER A 236 -7.52 7.18 19.98
C SER A 236 -8.16 7.95 21.13
N SER A 237 -9.47 7.80 21.36
CA SER A 237 -10.15 8.39 22.53
C SER A 237 -9.63 7.81 23.85
N LEU A 238 -9.39 6.49 23.90
CA LEU A 238 -8.86 5.82 25.08
C LEU A 238 -7.42 6.28 25.41
N VAL A 239 -6.54 6.29 24.41
CA VAL A 239 -5.16 6.78 24.52
C VAL A 239 -5.14 8.21 25.03
N ALA A 240 -6.04 9.03 24.49
CA ALA A 240 -6.17 10.43 24.85
C ALA A 240 -6.66 10.60 26.31
N ALA A 241 -7.64 9.80 26.74
CA ALA A 241 -8.13 9.78 28.13
C ALA A 241 -7.06 9.32 29.13
N ARG A 242 -6.24 8.34 28.75
CA ARG A 242 -5.15 7.80 29.58
C ARG A 242 -3.83 8.58 29.50
N ARG A 243 -3.77 9.65 28.70
CA ARG A 243 -2.55 10.44 28.41
C ARG A 243 -1.38 9.59 27.90
N LEU A 244 -1.67 8.51 27.16
CA LEU A 244 -0.67 7.58 26.60
C LEU A 244 -0.21 7.95 25.19
N TYR A 245 -0.28 9.25 24.81
CA TYR A 245 -0.01 9.69 23.44
C TYR A 245 1.36 9.27 22.92
N PHE A 246 2.39 9.34 23.77
CA PHE A 246 3.74 9.00 23.34
C PHE A 246 3.94 7.48 23.20
N LEU A 247 3.32 6.66 24.07
CA LEU A 247 3.29 5.21 23.91
C LEU A 247 2.50 4.78 22.66
N ALA A 248 1.35 5.41 22.41
CA ALA A 248 0.57 5.15 21.21
C ALA A 248 1.32 5.58 19.94
N GLY A 249 2.02 6.72 19.97
CA GLY A 249 2.91 7.16 18.89
C GLY A 249 4.14 6.25 18.71
N ALA A 250 4.60 5.59 19.77
CA ALA A 250 5.69 4.62 19.72
C ALA A 250 5.27 3.25 19.14
N SER A 251 4.00 2.88 19.30
CA SER A 251 3.50 1.54 18.98
C SER A 251 3.65 1.10 17.52
N PRO A 252 3.57 1.97 16.49
CA PRO A 252 3.81 1.56 15.10
C PRO A 252 5.26 1.11 14.87
N HIS A 253 6.25 1.64 15.61
CA HIS A 253 7.65 1.18 15.49
C HIS A 253 7.80 -0.27 15.97
N ALA A 254 7.08 -0.65 17.03
CA ALA A 254 7.00 -2.02 17.48
C ALA A 254 6.23 -2.91 16.49
N ALA A 255 5.15 -2.39 15.92
CA ALA A 255 4.37 -3.09 14.90
C ALA A 255 5.18 -3.35 13.63
N LEU A 256 5.99 -2.38 13.18
CA LEU A 256 6.91 -2.55 12.05
C LEU A 256 7.94 -3.64 12.34
N LEU A 257 8.60 -3.60 13.51
CA LEU A 257 9.54 -4.65 13.92
C LEU A 257 8.88 -6.02 13.93
N ALA A 258 7.71 -6.14 14.56
CA ALA A 258 6.97 -7.39 14.67
C ALA A 258 6.54 -7.94 13.30
N ALA A 259 6.00 -7.08 12.44
CA ALA A 259 5.55 -7.45 11.10
C ALA A 259 6.73 -7.92 10.24
N VAL A 260 7.85 -7.20 10.27
CA VAL A 260 9.06 -7.56 9.52
C VAL A 260 9.64 -8.87 10.05
N LEU A 261 9.85 -9.00 11.37
CA LEU A 261 10.42 -10.21 11.96
C LEU A 261 9.51 -11.45 11.78
N SER A 262 8.19 -11.26 11.70
CA SER A 262 7.24 -12.33 11.42
C SER A 262 7.48 -13.02 10.07
N ILE A 263 7.96 -12.29 9.06
CA ILE A 263 8.30 -12.85 7.73
C ILE A 263 9.45 -13.85 7.87
N ALA A 264 10.50 -13.47 8.62
CA ALA A 264 11.64 -14.35 8.87
C ALA A 264 11.22 -15.60 9.67
N LEU A 265 10.44 -15.45 10.75
CA LEU A 265 9.98 -16.57 11.57
C LEU A 265 9.04 -17.51 10.79
N THR A 266 8.16 -16.96 9.96
CA THR A 266 7.30 -17.75 9.08
C THR A 266 8.14 -18.62 8.14
N SER A 267 9.22 -18.07 7.57
CA SER A 267 10.08 -18.83 6.67
C SER A 267 10.85 -19.96 7.34
N ILE A 268 11.10 -19.88 8.66
CA ILE A 268 11.86 -20.88 9.41
C ILE A 268 10.94 -21.96 10.00
N ILE A 269 9.80 -21.56 10.58
CA ILE A 269 8.94 -22.43 11.39
C ILE A 269 7.67 -22.85 10.63
N GLY A 270 7.29 -22.17 9.54
CA GLY A 270 6.17 -22.53 8.68
C GLY A 270 4.77 -22.21 9.22
N ILE A 271 4.67 -21.45 10.33
CA ILE A 271 3.38 -20.97 10.89
C ILE A 271 2.99 -19.64 10.23
N ASN A 272 1.68 -19.35 10.16
CA ASN A 272 1.11 -18.15 9.56
C ASN A 272 1.76 -16.83 10.05
N THR A 273 2.09 -15.95 9.11
CA THR A 273 2.70 -14.63 9.35
C THR A 273 1.89 -13.74 10.28
N TYR A 274 0.55 -13.73 10.17
CA TYR A 274 -0.30 -12.90 11.05
C TYR A 274 -0.18 -13.32 12.52
N PHE A 275 -0.05 -14.62 12.78
CA PHE A 275 0.10 -15.14 14.14
C PHE A 275 1.41 -14.67 14.77
N TRP A 276 2.52 -14.82 14.03
CA TRP A 276 3.83 -14.36 14.51
C TRP A 276 3.88 -12.85 14.70
N ALA A 277 3.30 -12.08 13.79
CA ALA A 277 3.23 -10.64 13.91
C ALA A 277 2.52 -10.25 15.21
N LEU A 278 1.29 -10.74 15.44
CA LEU A 278 0.52 -10.43 16.64
C LEU A 278 1.24 -10.85 17.93
N LEU A 279 1.82 -12.06 17.97
CA LEU A 279 2.54 -12.57 19.14
C LEU A 279 3.73 -11.66 19.49
N LEU A 280 4.55 -11.32 18.50
CA LEU A 280 5.70 -10.44 18.69
C LEU A 280 5.28 -9.02 19.07
N GLY A 281 4.23 -8.50 18.43
CA GLY A 281 3.71 -7.16 18.69
C GLY A 281 3.17 -7.00 20.11
N ILE A 282 2.40 -7.98 20.59
CA ILE A 282 1.90 -8.02 21.97
C ILE A 282 3.07 -8.14 22.95
N ALA A 283 4.04 -9.02 22.68
CA ALA A 283 5.22 -9.17 23.53
C ALA A 283 6.02 -7.87 23.64
N LEU A 284 6.25 -7.17 22.52
CA LEU A 284 6.96 -5.88 22.51
C LEU A 284 6.20 -4.81 23.30
N LEU A 285 4.89 -4.66 23.11
CA LEU A 285 4.12 -3.66 23.87
C LEU A 285 4.05 -3.99 25.36
N TYR A 286 4.06 -5.25 25.74
CA TYR A 286 4.16 -5.65 27.15
C TYR A 286 5.50 -5.32 27.77
N ILE A 287 6.60 -5.35 27.02
CA ILE A 287 7.90 -4.86 27.52
C ILE A 287 7.79 -3.37 27.86
N ALA A 288 7.19 -2.57 26.98
CA ALA A 288 6.93 -1.16 27.26
C ALA A 288 6.00 -0.97 28.48
N GLY A 289 4.91 -1.74 28.56
CA GLY A 289 3.98 -1.70 29.69
C GLY A 289 4.62 -2.12 31.01
N PHE A 290 5.51 -3.12 31.01
CA PHE A 290 6.22 -3.59 32.18
C PHE A 290 7.20 -2.53 32.72
N MET A 291 7.89 -1.81 31.84
CA MET A 291 8.74 -0.67 32.23
C MET A 291 7.92 0.40 32.94
N ILE A 292 6.76 0.76 32.40
CA ILE A 292 5.84 1.74 33.01
C ILE A 292 5.30 1.24 34.35
N TYR A 293 4.96 -0.06 34.43
CA TYR A 293 4.48 -0.68 35.67
C TYR A 293 5.54 -0.68 36.77
N ARG A 294 6.82 -0.83 36.42
CA ARG A 294 7.96 -0.78 37.36
C ARG A 294 8.26 0.62 37.89
N GLY A 295 7.51 1.65 37.47
CA GLY A 295 7.65 3.01 37.96
C GLY A 295 8.61 3.88 37.14
N LEU A 296 9.02 3.43 35.94
CA LEU A 296 9.68 4.33 35.01
C LEU A 296 8.65 5.32 34.47
N ASP A 297 9.05 6.58 34.34
CA ASP A 297 8.24 7.60 33.67
C ASP A 297 7.84 7.10 32.29
N ALA A 298 6.55 7.25 31.96
CA ALA A 298 6.01 6.73 30.71
C ALA A 298 6.78 7.26 29.49
N ASP A 299 7.23 8.52 29.54
CA ASP A 299 7.98 9.15 28.45
C ASP A 299 9.40 8.60 28.30
N ILE A 300 10.06 8.26 29.41
CA ILE A 300 11.40 7.64 29.38
C ILE A 300 11.28 6.20 28.89
N ALA A 301 10.35 5.43 29.44
CA ALA A 301 10.12 4.04 29.04
C ALA A 301 9.81 3.92 27.54
N THR A 302 8.99 4.83 27.02
CA THR A 302 8.60 4.86 25.60
C THR A 302 9.73 5.36 24.69
N SER A 303 10.51 6.37 25.08
CA SER A 303 11.65 6.82 24.26
C SER A 303 12.73 5.74 24.12
N VAL A 304 13.05 5.03 25.20
CA VAL A 304 13.95 3.85 25.18
C VAL A 304 13.37 2.76 24.28
N PHE A 305 12.07 2.49 24.42
CA PHE A 305 11.36 1.50 23.61
C PHE A 305 11.36 1.83 22.11
N VAL A 306 11.07 3.08 21.72
CA VAL A 306 11.13 3.53 20.31
C VAL A 306 12.55 3.41 19.77
N SER A 307 13.54 3.80 20.54
CA SER A 307 14.96 3.73 20.14
C SER A 307 15.36 2.29 19.84
N LEU A 308 15.01 1.35 20.72
CA LEU A 308 15.27 -0.08 20.55
C LEU A 308 14.51 -0.65 19.34
N THR A 309 13.19 -0.43 19.27
CA THR A 309 12.34 -1.02 18.23
C THR A 309 12.66 -0.45 16.85
N SER A 310 13.02 0.83 16.74
CA SER A 310 13.43 1.45 15.47
C SER A 310 14.77 0.90 14.99
N ALA A 311 15.78 0.82 15.87
CA ALA A 311 17.08 0.26 15.51
C ALA A 311 16.96 -1.21 15.05
N LEU A 312 16.21 -2.02 15.81
CA LEU A 312 15.93 -3.41 15.44
C LEU A 312 15.12 -3.52 14.15
N SER A 313 14.16 -2.61 13.90
CA SER A 313 13.38 -2.60 12.65
C SER A 313 14.28 -2.43 11.44
N VAL A 314 15.21 -1.46 11.49
CA VAL A 314 16.16 -1.22 10.38
C VAL A 314 17.05 -2.43 10.15
N ILE A 315 17.59 -3.03 11.22
CA ILE A 315 18.41 -4.25 11.13
C ILE A 315 17.60 -5.41 10.53
N ALA A 316 16.37 -5.63 11.01
CA ALA A 316 15.51 -6.70 10.54
C ALA A 316 15.11 -6.51 9.07
N ILE A 317 14.78 -5.28 8.66
CA ILE A 317 14.48 -4.94 7.26
C ILE A 317 15.70 -5.25 6.38
N TYR A 318 16.89 -4.76 6.76
CA TYR A 318 18.13 -5.02 6.02
C TYR A 318 18.42 -6.52 5.90
N PHE A 319 18.27 -7.25 7.00
CA PHE A 319 18.45 -8.70 7.04
C PHE A 319 17.47 -9.42 6.10
N ILE A 320 16.19 -9.03 6.09
CA ILE A 320 15.18 -9.66 5.23
C ILE A 320 15.40 -9.34 3.77
N LEU A 321 15.72 -8.10 3.43
CA LEU A 321 16.00 -7.70 2.05
C LEU A 321 17.25 -8.37 1.48
N THR A 322 18.23 -8.68 2.32
CA THR A 322 19.48 -9.32 1.89
C THR A 322 19.35 -10.84 1.75
N ASN A 323 18.68 -11.49 2.71
CA ASN A 323 18.65 -12.96 2.79
C ASN A 323 17.41 -13.58 2.13
N PHE A 324 16.33 -12.81 1.96
CA PHE A 324 15.07 -13.30 1.42
C PHE A 324 14.60 -12.48 0.22
N ARG A 325 13.83 -13.11 -0.68
CA ARG A 325 13.25 -12.44 -1.85
C ARG A 325 11.96 -11.65 -1.54
N TYR A 326 11.62 -11.44 -0.26
CA TYR A 326 10.36 -10.84 0.21
C TYR A 326 10.38 -9.31 0.28
N SER A 327 11.10 -8.62 -0.62
CA SER A 327 11.18 -7.15 -0.62
C SER A 327 9.83 -6.47 -0.84
N ALA A 328 8.95 -7.09 -1.63
CA ALA A 328 7.62 -6.59 -1.94
C ALA A 328 6.70 -6.54 -0.70
N ASP A 329 6.85 -7.48 0.23
CA ASP A 329 6.00 -7.54 1.43
C ASP A 329 6.34 -6.41 2.42
N VAL A 330 7.63 -6.06 2.55
CA VAL A 330 8.07 -4.99 3.45
C VAL A 330 7.53 -3.62 3.02
N LEU A 331 7.62 -3.28 1.74
CA LEU A 331 7.11 -2.01 1.23
C LEU A 331 5.58 -1.91 1.37
N SER A 332 4.88 -3.05 1.24
CA SER A 332 3.44 -3.13 1.46
C SER A 332 3.04 -2.85 2.92
N ILE A 333 3.86 -3.25 3.90
CA ILE A 333 3.67 -2.96 5.33
C ILE A 333 3.91 -1.48 5.63
N ILE A 334 4.90 -0.85 4.99
CA ILE A 334 5.24 0.56 5.23
C ILE A 334 4.16 1.49 4.67
N VAL A 335 3.77 1.28 3.41
CA VAL A 335 2.83 2.15 2.69
C VAL A 335 1.36 1.81 3.00
N GLY A 336 1.10 0.55 3.35
CA GLY A 336 -0.24 -0.02 3.43
C GLY A 336 -0.75 -0.41 2.03
N ASN A 337 -1.43 -1.55 1.93
CA ASN A 337 -2.00 -1.99 0.65
C ASN A 337 -3.44 -2.52 0.82
N PRO A 338 -4.41 -1.62 0.99
CA PRO A 338 -5.80 -1.99 1.21
C PRO A 338 -6.48 -2.55 -0.05
N LEU A 339 -5.91 -2.31 -1.25
CA LEU A 339 -6.55 -2.68 -2.51
C LEU A 339 -6.41 -4.17 -2.86
N LEU A 340 -5.38 -4.84 -2.35
CA LEU A 340 -5.05 -6.25 -2.62
C LEU A 340 -5.59 -7.23 -1.56
N ILE A 341 -6.60 -6.80 -0.80
CA ILE A 341 -7.17 -7.56 0.32
C ILE A 341 -8.06 -8.71 -0.15
N SER A 342 -7.84 -9.89 0.42
CA SER A 342 -8.70 -11.06 0.24
C SER A 342 -9.90 -11.03 1.21
N TRP A 343 -10.94 -11.82 0.94
CA TRP A 343 -12.07 -11.97 1.89
C TRP A 343 -11.65 -12.54 3.24
N PHE A 344 -10.59 -13.36 3.26
CA PHE A 344 -10.03 -13.89 4.50
C PHE A 344 -9.45 -12.76 5.37
N ASP A 345 -8.73 -11.82 4.76
CA ASP A 345 -8.17 -10.66 5.45
C ASP A 345 -9.29 -9.73 5.99
N VAL A 346 -10.39 -9.58 5.25
CA VAL A 346 -11.57 -8.81 5.72
C VAL A 346 -12.18 -9.45 6.97
N LEU A 347 -12.42 -10.77 6.95
CA LEU A 347 -12.97 -11.49 8.10
C LEU A 347 -12.03 -11.44 9.31
N PHE A 348 -10.72 -11.58 9.07
CA PHE A 348 -9.70 -11.43 10.10
C PHE A 348 -9.75 -10.04 10.74
N LEU A 349 -9.86 -8.98 9.93
CA LEU A 349 -9.99 -7.61 10.44
C LEU A 349 -11.29 -7.39 11.22
N ILE A 350 -12.43 -7.92 10.76
CA ILE A 350 -13.69 -7.81 11.51
C ILE A 350 -13.55 -8.47 12.89
N ALA A 351 -12.99 -9.68 12.93
CA ALA A 351 -12.74 -10.38 14.19
C ALA A 351 -11.78 -9.60 15.11
N LEU A 352 -10.70 -9.04 14.54
CA LEU A 352 -9.73 -8.23 15.26
C LEU A 352 -10.37 -6.93 15.81
N THR A 353 -11.16 -6.24 15.01
CA THR A 353 -11.91 -5.03 15.40
C THR A 353 -12.87 -5.33 16.55
N LEU A 354 -13.59 -6.46 16.51
CA LEU A 354 -14.44 -6.89 17.64
C LEU A 354 -13.61 -7.18 18.89
N ALA A 355 -12.47 -7.88 18.75
CA ALA A 355 -11.58 -8.20 19.86
C ALA A 355 -10.95 -6.95 20.51
N ILE A 356 -10.81 -5.85 19.77
CA ILE A 356 -10.33 -4.56 20.28
C ILE A 356 -11.46 -3.79 20.96
N ILE A 357 -12.59 -3.62 20.27
CA ILE A 357 -13.67 -2.72 20.71
C ILE A 357 -14.39 -3.26 21.94
N LEU A 358 -14.72 -4.55 21.96
CA LEU A 358 -15.53 -5.15 23.02
C LEU A 358 -14.91 -4.94 24.42
N PRO A 359 -13.64 -5.30 24.69
CA PRO A 359 -13.04 -5.09 26.00
C PRO A 359 -12.85 -3.60 26.32
N ILE A 360 -12.56 -2.75 25.33
CA ILE A 360 -12.42 -1.30 25.57
C ILE A 360 -13.74 -0.68 25.98
N LEU A 361 -14.84 -0.96 25.26
CA LEU A 361 -16.14 -0.39 25.60
C LEU A 361 -16.63 -0.85 26.98
N LEU A 362 -16.37 -2.11 27.33
CA LEU A 362 -16.72 -2.65 28.65
C LEU A 362 -15.91 -2.01 29.79
N THR A 363 -14.69 -1.55 29.52
CA THR A 363 -13.78 -0.99 30.54
C THR A 363 -13.51 0.50 30.36
N TYR A 364 -14.30 1.19 29.53
CA TYR A 364 -13.98 2.56 29.10
C TYR A 364 -14.00 3.55 30.26
N TYR A 365 -14.99 3.44 31.17
CA TYR A 365 -15.11 4.37 32.30
C TYR A 365 -13.96 4.19 33.30
N GLU A 366 -13.58 2.95 33.56
CA GLU A 366 -12.49 2.59 34.45
C GLU A 366 -11.16 3.09 33.90
N ASN A 367 -10.93 2.95 32.59
CA ASN A 367 -9.74 3.50 31.94
C ASN A 367 -9.71 5.03 31.98
N VAL A 368 -10.85 5.70 31.80
CA VAL A 368 -10.94 7.17 31.93
C VAL A 368 -10.64 7.60 33.38
N TYR A 369 -11.16 6.89 34.37
CA TYR A 369 -10.90 7.17 35.79
C TYR A 369 -9.41 7.00 36.13
N ILE A 370 -8.78 5.91 35.67
CA ILE A 370 -7.33 5.69 35.81
C ILE A 370 -6.51 6.80 35.15
N GLY A 371 -6.99 7.38 34.05
CA GLY A 371 -6.33 8.51 33.38
C GLY A 371 -6.46 9.86 34.10
N ILE A 372 -7.46 10.00 34.98
CA ILE A 372 -7.69 11.21 35.77
C ILE A 372 -6.87 11.16 37.05
N ASP A 373 -7.08 10.11 37.86
CA ASP A 373 -6.36 9.91 39.11
C ASP A 373 -5.95 8.43 39.24
N ARG A 374 -4.67 8.19 38.99
CA ARG A 374 -4.10 6.85 39.05
C ARG A 374 -3.89 6.39 40.49
N GLU A 375 -3.58 7.30 41.41
CA GLU A 375 -3.29 6.95 42.82
C GLU A 375 -4.59 6.60 43.54
N ASP A 376 -5.65 7.39 43.34
CA ASP A 376 -6.98 7.11 43.88
C ASP A 376 -7.55 5.78 43.33
N ALA A 377 -7.32 5.47 42.05
CA ALA A 377 -7.71 4.18 41.49
C ALA A 377 -6.99 2.98 42.14
N ILE A 378 -5.76 3.17 42.65
CA ILE A 378 -5.02 2.12 43.36
C ILE A 378 -5.62 1.92 44.76
N THR A 379 -5.89 3.01 45.48
CA THR A 379 -6.44 2.97 46.84
C THR A 379 -7.91 2.50 46.85
N SER A 380 -8.65 2.72 45.75
CA SER A 380 -10.04 2.25 45.59
C SER A 380 -10.16 0.73 45.37
N GLY A 381 -9.03 -0.02 45.37
CA GLY A 381 -9.01 -1.48 45.20
C GLY A 381 -9.17 -1.95 43.75
N SER A 382 -9.02 -1.05 42.77
CA SER A 382 -9.09 -1.41 41.36
C SER A 382 -7.87 -2.25 40.95
N ARG A 383 -8.08 -3.29 40.13
CA ARG A 383 -6.99 -4.14 39.63
C ARG A 383 -6.30 -3.47 38.43
N LEU A 384 -5.48 -2.45 38.68
CA LEU A 384 -4.82 -1.64 37.63
C LEU A 384 -4.13 -2.49 36.55
N TRP A 385 -3.45 -3.56 36.96
CA TRP A 385 -2.73 -4.45 36.05
C TRP A 385 -3.63 -5.03 34.94
N LEU A 386 -4.92 -5.28 35.24
CA LEU A 386 -5.87 -5.84 34.28
C LEU A 386 -6.26 -4.81 33.22
N TYR A 387 -6.51 -3.56 33.62
CA TYR A 387 -6.85 -2.46 32.70
C TYR A 387 -5.66 -2.06 31.84
N ASP A 388 -4.46 -2.08 32.41
CA ASP A 388 -3.20 -1.90 31.68
C ASP A 388 -3.00 -3.01 30.64
N LEU A 389 -3.23 -4.27 31.04
CA LEU A 389 -3.17 -5.41 30.13
C LEU A 389 -4.17 -5.26 28.96
N ILE A 390 -5.43 -4.92 29.25
CA ILE A 390 -6.47 -4.70 28.23
C ILE A 390 -6.08 -3.56 27.28
N THR A 391 -5.58 -2.46 27.82
CA THR A 391 -5.18 -1.29 27.00
C THR A 391 -4.00 -1.65 26.09
N PHE A 392 -2.95 -2.28 26.63
CA PHE A 392 -1.75 -2.60 25.87
C PHE A 392 -1.98 -3.73 24.85
N THR A 393 -2.82 -4.71 25.18
CA THR A 393 -3.24 -5.73 24.19
C THR A 393 -4.03 -5.11 23.07
N ALA A 394 -5.04 -4.29 23.37
CA ALA A 394 -5.85 -3.66 22.34
C ALA A 394 -5.01 -2.73 21.45
N LEU A 395 -4.06 -2.00 22.05
CA LEU A 395 -3.10 -1.19 21.31
C LEU A 395 -2.25 -2.05 20.38
N ALA A 396 -1.69 -3.18 20.88
CA ALA A 396 -0.87 -4.09 20.08
C ALA A 396 -1.65 -4.77 18.95
N LEU A 397 -2.88 -5.20 19.22
CA LEU A 397 -3.76 -5.81 18.23
C LEU A 397 -4.09 -4.83 17.12
N ALA A 398 -4.42 -3.58 17.44
CA ALA A 398 -4.73 -2.59 16.43
C ALA A 398 -3.51 -2.19 15.62
N THR A 399 -2.38 -1.97 16.28
CA THR A 399 -1.17 -1.51 15.60
C THR A 399 -0.66 -2.59 14.65
N VAL A 400 -0.44 -3.79 15.17
CA VAL A 400 0.14 -4.89 14.39
C VAL A 400 -0.87 -5.56 13.47
N GLY A 401 -2.11 -5.73 13.92
CA GLY A 401 -3.14 -6.44 13.16
C GLY A 401 -3.66 -5.66 11.95
N ILE A 402 -3.59 -4.33 12.00
CA ILE A 402 -4.11 -3.44 10.94
C ILE A 402 -2.96 -2.85 10.09
N ILE A 403 -1.69 -3.00 10.49
CA ILE A 403 -0.52 -2.41 9.79
C ILE A 403 -0.48 -2.74 8.29
N LYS A 404 -0.81 -3.97 7.89
CA LYS A 404 -0.76 -4.38 6.47
C LYS A 404 -1.76 -3.62 5.60
N VAL A 405 -2.87 -3.23 6.21
CA VAL A 405 -3.98 -2.51 5.55
C VAL A 405 -3.72 -1.03 5.55
N VAL A 406 -3.46 -0.47 6.73
CA VAL A 406 -3.39 0.97 6.97
C VAL A 406 -2.01 1.53 6.62
N GLY A 407 -0.97 0.73 6.83
CA GLY A 407 0.42 1.11 6.68
C GLY A 407 0.98 1.74 7.93
N PHE A 408 2.26 1.45 8.21
CA PHE A 408 3.03 2.02 9.32
C PHE A 408 2.87 3.55 9.45
N VAL A 409 2.85 4.27 8.31
CA VAL A 409 2.82 5.73 8.31
C VAL A 409 1.46 6.28 8.77
N LEU A 410 0.35 5.74 8.24
CA LEU A 410 -1.00 6.23 8.56
C LEU A 410 -1.41 5.89 10.00
N GLU A 411 -0.86 4.82 10.54
CA GLU A 411 -1.15 4.33 11.87
C GLU A 411 -0.97 5.41 12.95
N HIS A 412 0.13 6.18 12.87
CA HIS A 412 0.39 7.32 13.76
C HIS A 412 -0.71 8.37 13.72
N VAL A 413 -1.26 8.62 12.54
CA VAL A 413 -2.25 9.67 12.33
C VAL A 413 -3.62 9.23 12.86
N LEU A 414 -4.03 8.00 12.54
CA LEU A 414 -5.30 7.44 12.98
C LEU A 414 -5.36 7.19 14.48
N ILE A 415 -4.22 6.86 15.11
CA ILE A 415 -4.19 6.59 16.55
C ILE A 415 -4.14 7.88 17.41
N LEU A 416 -3.63 8.99 16.87
CA LEU A 416 -3.44 10.22 17.65
C LEU A 416 -4.47 11.31 17.34
N LEU A 417 -4.80 11.56 16.06
CA LEU A 417 -5.58 12.75 15.70
C LEU A 417 -7.07 12.67 16.07
N PRO A 418 -7.82 11.57 15.82
CA PRO A 418 -9.25 11.52 16.13
C PRO A 418 -9.55 11.83 17.60
N GLY A 419 -8.78 11.26 18.53
CA GLY A 419 -8.89 11.49 19.96
C GLY A 419 -8.48 12.90 20.36
N SER A 420 -7.42 13.45 19.75
CA SER A 420 -6.99 14.83 19.99
C SER A 420 -8.06 15.85 19.56
N ILE A 421 -8.70 15.62 18.41
CA ILE A 421 -9.81 16.42 17.91
C ILE A 421 -11.03 16.28 18.83
N ALA A 422 -11.33 15.05 19.25
CA ALA A 422 -12.46 14.75 20.12
C ALA A 422 -12.35 15.42 21.49
N ILE A 423 -11.20 15.33 22.17
CA ILE A 423 -10.96 15.98 23.46
C ILE A 423 -11.04 17.50 23.33
N ALA A 424 -10.61 18.07 22.21
CA ALA A 424 -10.70 19.50 21.99
C ALA A 424 -12.15 20.01 21.88
N SER A 425 -13.09 19.16 21.46
CA SER A 425 -14.49 19.53 21.16
C SER A 425 -15.52 19.06 22.19
N SER A 426 -15.25 17.96 22.90
CA SER A 426 -16.18 17.28 23.82
C SER A 426 -16.17 17.84 25.26
N ARG A 427 -17.26 17.62 26.01
CA ARG A 427 -17.40 17.98 27.45
C ARG A 427 -17.27 16.78 28.38
N ASN A 428 -17.64 15.61 27.90
CA ASN A 428 -17.68 14.38 28.68
C ASN A 428 -16.96 13.26 27.94
N SER A 429 -16.45 12.26 28.67
CA SER A 429 -15.73 11.13 28.08
C SER A 429 -16.57 10.36 27.04
N LYS A 430 -17.88 10.17 27.28
CA LYS A 430 -18.79 9.55 26.30
C LYS A 430 -18.87 10.34 24.99
N GLU A 431 -18.94 11.67 25.08
CA GLU A 431 -18.96 12.56 23.92
C GLU A 431 -17.60 12.52 23.20
N ALA A 432 -16.48 12.43 23.94
CA ALA A 432 -15.15 12.27 23.36
C ALA A 432 -15.02 10.96 22.58
N LEU A 433 -15.52 9.83 23.11
CA LEU A 433 -15.50 8.55 22.41
C LEU A 433 -16.32 8.61 21.12
N LEU A 434 -17.55 9.09 21.19
CA LEU A 434 -18.45 9.15 20.03
C LEU A 434 -17.89 10.10 18.96
N THR A 435 -17.41 11.28 19.34
CA THR A 435 -16.83 12.23 18.38
C THR A 435 -15.57 11.68 17.71
N SER A 436 -14.68 11.02 18.47
CA SER A 436 -13.48 10.37 17.93
C SER A 436 -13.84 9.28 16.91
N LEU A 437 -14.80 8.41 17.26
CA LEU A 437 -15.27 7.32 16.40
C LEU A 437 -15.87 7.87 15.10
N ILE A 438 -16.77 8.84 15.21
CA ILE A 438 -17.44 9.46 14.07
C ILE A 438 -16.40 10.11 13.17
N ILE A 439 -15.49 10.95 13.70
CA ILE A 439 -14.47 11.64 12.90
C ILE A 439 -13.53 10.64 12.21
N SER A 440 -13.04 9.64 12.93
CA SER A 440 -12.16 8.61 12.37
C SER A 440 -12.84 7.84 11.22
N LEU A 441 -14.08 7.38 11.43
CA LEU A 441 -14.85 6.66 10.41
C LEU A 441 -15.15 7.54 9.18
N SER A 442 -15.57 8.79 9.42
CA SER A 442 -15.86 9.75 8.35
C SER A 442 -14.64 9.98 7.47
N MET A 443 -13.49 10.22 8.10
CA MET A 443 -12.26 10.55 7.39
C MET A 443 -11.63 9.34 6.71
N ALA A 444 -11.75 8.15 7.30
CA ALA A 444 -11.32 6.91 6.66
C ALA A 444 -12.08 6.68 5.34
N LEU A 445 -13.42 6.82 5.37
CA LEU A 445 -14.26 6.63 4.18
C LEU A 445 -14.13 7.78 3.18
N LEU A 446 -14.14 9.04 3.63
CA LEU A 446 -13.91 10.19 2.74
C LEU A 446 -12.52 10.17 2.10
N GLY A 447 -11.50 9.82 2.88
CA GLY A 447 -10.13 9.75 2.38
C GLY A 447 -9.96 8.66 1.33
N LEU A 448 -10.61 7.50 1.50
CA LEU A 448 -10.68 6.47 0.45
C LEU A 448 -11.32 7.00 -0.84
N ASN A 449 -12.44 7.72 -0.72
CA ASN A 449 -13.13 8.30 -1.87
C ASN A 449 -12.26 9.35 -2.59
N MET A 450 -11.69 10.31 -1.85
CA MET A 450 -10.84 11.35 -2.43
C MET A 450 -9.56 10.77 -3.02
N ALA A 451 -8.93 9.82 -2.35
CA ALA A 451 -7.74 9.15 -2.87
C ALA A 451 -8.02 8.43 -4.19
N SER A 452 -9.21 7.86 -4.35
CA SER A 452 -9.63 7.22 -5.60
C SER A 452 -9.85 8.23 -6.73
N ILE A 453 -10.40 9.41 -6.43
CA ILE A 453 -10.58 10.50 -7.41
C ILE A 453 -9.24 11.11 -7.84
N PHE A 454 -8.37 11.38 -6.86
CA PHE A 454 -7.06 12.00 -7.09
C PHE A 454 -5.97 11.01 -7.51
N ASN A 455 -6.25 9.71 -7.47
CA ASN A 455 -5.30 8.63 -7.76
C ASN A 455 -4.03 8.69 -6.88
N ILE A 456 -4.20 8.99 -5.59
CA ILE A 456 -3.14 9.07 -4.58
C ILE A 456 -3.33 7.91 -3.57
N ALA A 457 -2.32 7.59 -2.77
CA ALA A 457 -2.44 6.61 -1.70
C ALA A 457 -3.55 7.00 -0.68
N PRO A 458 -4.54 6.13 -0.41
CA PRO A 458 -5.59 6.39 0.58
C PRO A 458 -5.06 6.76 1.95
N SER A 459 -3.97 6.12 2.37
CA SER A 459 -3.29 6.39 3.63
C SER A 459 -2.89 7.87 3.75
N GLY A 460 -2.21 8.42 2.74
CA GLY A 460 -1.82 9.83 2.74
C GLY A 460 -3.01 10.79 2.77
N MET A 461 -4.06 10.51 1.99
CA MET A 461 -5.24 11.39 1.91
C MET A 461 -6.02 11.44 3.23
N ILE A 462 -6.22 10.30 3.89
CA ILE A 462 -6.89 10.22 5.20
C ILE A 462 -6.11 11.05 6.23
N GLY A 463 -4.78 10.92 6.23
CA GLY A 463 -3.93 11.65 7.16
C GLY A 463 -4.01 13.17 6.97
N LEU A 464 -3.98 13.65 5.72
CA LEU A 464 -4.13 15.06 5.40
C LEU A 464 -5.50 15.62 5.81
N LEU A 465 -6.58 14.86 5.59
CA LEU A 465 -7.93 15.25 6.01
C LEU A 465 -8.05 15.37 7.53
N LEU A 466 -7.53 14.39 8.28
CA LEU A 466 -7.52 14.44 9.74
C LEU A 466 -6.68 15.61 10.27
N PHE A 467 -5.53 15.88 9.67
CA PHE A 467 -4.70 17.01 10.04
C PHE A 467 -5.39 18.35 9.75
N ALA A 468 -6.05 18.49 8.59
CA ALA A 468 -6.82 19.68 8.24
C ALA A 468 -7.95 19.95 9.24
N ILE A 469 -8.69 18.90 9.64
CA ILE A 469 -9.74 19.01 10.67
C ILE A 469 -9.15 19.37 12.02
N TYR A 470 -8.01 18.78 12.40
CA TYR A 470 -7.33 19.12 13.64
C TYR A 470 -6.94 20.60 13.70
N VAL A 471 -6.29 21.12 12.66
CA VAL A 471 -5.95 22.55 12.55
C VAL A 471 -7.22 23.42 12.60
N MET A 472 -8.28 23.02 11.89
CA MET A 472 -9.57 23.71 11.94
C MET A 472 -10.12 23.75 13.37
N THR A 473 -10.08 22.65 14.12
CA THR A 473 -10.54 22.63 15.52
C THR A 473 -9.70 23.51 16.43
N LEU A 474 -8.38 23.61 16.22
CA LEU A 474 -7.53 24.53 16.99
C LEU A 474 -7.87 25.99 16.73
N ILE A 475 -8.10 26.37 15.47
CA ILE A 475 -8.50 27.73 15.09
C ILE A 475 -9.85 28.08 15.72
N LEU A 476 -10.79 27.13 15.72
CA LEU A 476 -12.11 27.30 16.30
C LEU A 476 -12.10 27.33 17.84
N LYS A 477 -11.11 26.67 18.48
CA LYS A 477 -10.94 26.62 19.93
C LYS A 477 -10.15 27.81 20.50
N SER A 478 -9.37 28.53 19.68
CA SER A 478 -8.62 29.72 20.11
C SER A 478 -9.58 30.85 20.55
N LYS A 479 -10.08 30.74 21.78
CA LYS A 479 -10.69 31.78 22.62
C LYS A 479 -10.88 31.28 24.05
#